data_AF-A0A7S2DRH3-F1
#
_entry.id   AF-A0A7S2DRH3-F1
#
_cell.length_a   1.000
_cell.length_b   1.000
_cell.length_c   1.000
_cell.angle_alpha   90.00
_cell.angle_beta   90.00
_cell.angle_gamma   90.00
#
_symmetry.space_group_name_H-M   'P 1'
#
loop_
_entity.id
_entity.type
_entity.pdbx_description
1 polymer ?
#
loop_
_entity_poly.entity_id
_entity_poly.type
_entity_poly.pdbx_seq_one_letter_code
_entity_poly.pdbx_strand_id
1 'polypeptide(L)'
;DSCGLPASMTSSSSSSGWQGVPGGLGALAARYAGPGVSDQVRMHDAAWEADGVGGTDRALALRGVTQAFDGSETEQASLERPIDETNRGFILLSKMGWSRGRGLGRSGDGITEPVRLGDQYGTLGLGKATEYEEHANAA
;
A
#
# COMPACT_ATOMS: atom_id res chain seq x y z
N ASP A 1 -2.06 -26.73 -41.13
CA ASP A 1 -1.75 -28.12 -40.74
C ASP A 1 -1.06 -28.16 -39.40
N SER A 2 -1.80 -28.72 -38.46
CA SER A 2 -1.42 -29.02 -37.09
C SER A 2 -0.20 -29.95 -37.06
N CYS A 3 0.81 -29.61 -36.25
CA CYS A 3 1.79 -30.58 -35.78
C CYS A 3 1.91 -30.38 -34.27
N GLY A 4 1.39 -31.38 -33.54
CA GLY A 4 1.13 -31.33 -32.11
C GLY A 4 2.37 -31.34 -31.24
N LEU A 5 2.19 -30.78 -30.05
CA LEU A 5 3.12 -30.81 -28.92
C LEU A 5 3.27 -32.27 -28.45
N PRO A 6 4.49 -32.77 -28.13
CA PRO A 6 4.64 -34.08 -27.53
C PRO A 6 4.05 -34.05 -26.11
N ALA A 7 3.11 -34.96 -25.86
CA ALA A 7 2.57 -35.23 -24.54
C ALA A 7 3.71 -35.47 -23.54
N SER A 8 3.61 -34.80 -22.39
CA SER A 8 4.45 -34.98 -21.23
C SER A 8 4.65 -36.47 -20.94
N MET A 9 5.91 -36.90 -20.99
CA MET A 9 6.35 -38.19 -20.47
C MET A 9 6.05 -38.21 -18.97
N THR A 10 4.94 -38.80 -18.56
CA THR A 10 4.74 -39.17 -17.17
C THR A 10 5.65 -40.37 -16.92
N SER A 11 6.85 -40.12 -16.42
CA SER A 11 7.69 -41.18 -15.87
C SER A 11 6.91 -41.81 -14.72
N SER A 12 6.45 -43.04 -14.93
CA SER A 12 5.94 -43.89 -13.85
C SER A 12 7.12 -44.27 -12.95
N SER A 13 7.52 -43.37 -12.06
CA SER A 13 8.39 -43.72 -10.95
C SER A 13 7.57 -44.60 -10.03
N SER A 14 7.93 -45.88 -9.97
CA SER A 14 7.42 -46.84 -9.00
C SER A 14 7.51 -46.23 -7.60
N SER A 15 6.38 -45.75 -7.07
CA SER A 15 6.33 -45.00 -5.82
C SER A 15 6.39 -45.97 -4.63
N SER A 16 7.56 -46.52 -4.37
CA SER A 16 7.89 -47.13 -3.08
C SER A 16 8.21 -46.01 -2.07
N GLY A 17 7.29 -45.06 -1.92
CA GLY A 17 7.44 -43.87 -1.09
C GLY A 17 6.31 -43.76 -0.09
N TRP A 18 6.59 -43.11 1.06
CA TRP A 18 5.64 -42.85 2.15
C TRP A 18 4.32 -42.18 1.71
N GLN A 19 4.22 -41.72 0.46
CA GLN A 19 3.04 -41.09 -0.12
C GLN A 19 1.91 -42.09 -0.50
N GLY A 20 2.21 -43.37 -0.74
CA GLY A 20 1.24 -44.34 -1.29
C GLY A 20 0.62 -45.33 -0.31
N VAL A 21 0.92 -45.23 0.99
CA VAL A 21 0.47 -46.21 2.00
C VAL A 21 -0.97 -45.89 2.45
N PRO A 22 -1.94 -46.82 2.33
CA PRO A 22 -3.29 -46.64 2.85
C PRO A 22 -3.26 -46.36 4.35
N GLY A 23 -3.81 -45.23 4.79
CA GLY A 23 -3.75 -44.78 6.18
C GLY A 23 -2.42 -44.15 6.62
N GLY A 24 -1.42 -44.07 5.72
CA GLY A 24 -0.12 -43.45 5.96
C GLY A 24 -0.12 -41.93 5.84
N LEU A 25 1.05 -41.33 6.08
CA LEU A 25 1.26 -39.87 6.06
C LEU A 25 0.86 -39.22 4.73
N GLY A 26 0.99 -39.92 3.59
CA GLY A 26 0.49 -39.43 2.30
C GLY A 26 -1.03 -39.25 2.25
N ALA A 27 -1.79 -40.20 2.81
CA ALA A 27 -3.25 -40.11 2.90
C ALA A 27 -3.70 -39.04 3.93
N LEU A 28 -2.88 -38.83 4.96
CA LEU A 28 -3.01 -37.77 5.98
C LEU A 28 -2.81 -36.38 5.37
N ALA A 29 -1.81 -36.23 4.50
CA ALA A 29 -1.57 -35.00 3.75
C ALA A 29 -2.71 -34.75 2.75
N ALA A 30 -3.14 -35.75 1.98
CA ALA A 30 -4.24 -35.58 1.01
C ALA A 30 -5.56 -35.13 1.64
N ARG A 31 -5.87 -35.58 2.87
CA ARG A 31 -7.13 -35.20 3.56
C ARG A 31 -7.11 -33.80 4.20
N TYR A 32 -5.94 -33.23 4.46
CA TYR A 32 -5.79 -31.90 5.08
C TYR A 32 -5.01 -30.89 4.25
N ALA A 33 -4.53 -31.28 3.07
CA ALA A 33 -3.99 -30.37 2.08
C ALA A 33 -5.14 -29.57 1.48
N GLY A 34 -5.59 -28.56 2.21
CA GLY A 34 -6.40 -27.49 1.66
C GLY A 34 -5.53 -26.54 0.82
N PRO A 35 -6.15 -25.69 -0.01
CA PRO A 35 -5.45 -24.59 -0.64
C PRO A 35 -4.73 -23.78 0.44
N GLY A 36 -3.47 -23.44 0.19
CA GLY A 36 -2.74 -22.56 1.09
C GLY A 36 -3.46 -21.22 1.22
N VAL A 37 -3.21 -20.48 2.30
CA VAL A 37 -3.76 -19.12 2.47
C VAL A 37 -3.51 -18.26 1.23
N SER A 38 -2.34 -18.41 0.59
CA SER A 38 -2.01 -17.72 -0.67
C SER A 38 -2.93 -18.09 -1.84
N ASP A 39 -3.31 -19.36 -1.97
CA ASP A 39 -4.24 -19.82 -3.01
C ASP A 39 -5.66 -19.33 -2.72
N GLN A 40 -6.07 -19.32 -1.45
CA GLN A 40 -7.38 -18.80 -1.04
C GLN A 40 -7.49 -17.29 -1.30
N VAL A 41 -6.46 -16.50 -0.99
CA VAL A 41 -6.43 -15.06 -1.28
C VAL A 41 -6.47 -14.82 -2.79
N ARG A 42 -5.72 -15.59 -3.58
CA ARG A 42 -5.75 -15.49 -5.04
C ARG A 42 -7.12 -15.80 -5.64
N MET A 43 -7.81 -16.82 -5.11
CA MET A 43 -9.15 -17.20 -5.54
C MET A 43 -10.19 -16.13 -5.17
N HIS A 44 -10.06 -15.54 -3.98
CA HIS A 44 -10.90 -14.42 -3.55
C HIS A 44 -10.71 -13.22 -4.47
N ASP A 45 -9.47 -12.77 -4.70
CA ASP A 45 -9.17 -11.62 -5.56
C ASP A 45 -9.63 -11.85 -7.01
N ALA A 46 -9.49 -13.07 -7.54
CA ALA A 46 -9.97 -13.43 -8.87
C ALA A 46 -11.51 -13.41 -8.98
N ALA A 47 -12.23 -13.79 -7.93
CA ALA A 47 -13.69 -13.70 -7.89
C ALA A 47 -14.15 -12.23 -7.90
N TRP A 48 -13.46 -11.35 -7.16
CA TRP A 48 -13.74 -9.90 -7.17
C TRP A 48 -13.55 -9.25 -8.54
N GLU A 49 -12.57 -9.69 -9.34
CA GLU A 49 -12.36 -9.20 -10.71
C GLU A 49 -13.38 -9.79 -11.72
N ALA A 50 -13.96 -10.97 -11.43
CA ALA A 50 -14.93 -11.63 -12.31
C ALA A 50 -16.36 -11.07 -12.18
N ASP A 51 -16.76 -10.60 -11.00
CA ASP A 51 -18.11 -10.10 -10.73
C ASP A 51 -18.41 -8.74 -11.42
N GLY A 52 -17.44 -8.13 -12.09
CA GLY A 52 -17.65 -6.97 -12.97
C GLY A 52 -18.13 -5.70 -12.27
N VAL A 53 -18.25 -5.70 -10.94
CA VAL A 53 -18.73 -4.58 -10.11
C VAL A 53 -17.77 -3.37 -10.18
N GLY A 54 -16.51 -3.55 -10.57
CA GLY A 54 -15.55 -2.45 -10.82
C GLY A 54 -15.48 -1.97 -12.28
N GLY A 55 -16.24 -2.55 -13.20
CA GLY A 55 -16.19 -2.22 -14.63
C GLY A 55 -16.76 -0.84 -14.96
N THR A 56 -17.83 -0.44 -14.27
CA THR A 56 -18.47 0.88 -14.42
C THR A 56 -17.59 2.00 -13.89
N ASP A 57 -16.81 1.73 -12.83
CA ASP A 57 -15.95 2.71 -12.18
C ASP A 57 -14.69 2.99 -13.03
N ARG A 58 -14.17 1.99 -13.73
CA ARG A 58 -13.09 2.16 -14.73
C ARG A 58 -13.54 2.91 -15.98
N ALA A 59 -14.80 2.75 -16.42
CA ALA A 59 -15.33 3.48 -17.58
C ALA A 59 -15.54 4.98 -17.30
N LEU A 60 -15.84 5.35 -16.05
CA LEU A 60 -15.91 6.74 -15.60
C LEU A 60 -14.53 7.42 -15.59
N ALA A 61 -13.43 6.67 -15.40
CA ALA A 61 -12.07 7.21 -15.41
C ALA A 61 -11.64 7.78 -16.78
N LEU A 62 -12.25 7.36 -17.89
CA LEU A 62 -11.96 7.91 -19.23
C LEU A 62 -12.84 9.11 -19.61
N ARG A 63 -13.88 9.42 -18.82
CA ARG A 63 -14.73 10.59 -19.04
C ARG A 63 -14.15 11.83 -18.36
N GLY A 64 -13.05 12.33 -18.91
CA GLY A 64 -12.86 13.77 -19.14
C GLY A 64 -12.77 14.71 -17.95
N VAL A 65 -12.29 14.27 -16.78
CA VAL A 65 -11.76 15.19 -15.76
C VAL A 65 -10.39 14.70 -15.31
N THR A 66 -9.41 14.68 -16.23
CA THR A 66 -8.01 14.75 -15.81
C THR A 66 -7.71 16.21 -15.50
N GLN A 67 -8.21 16.71 -14.38
CA GLN A 67 -7.64 17.93 -13.78
C GLN A 67 -6.26 17.55 -13.27
N ALA A 68 -5.27 17.53 -14.17
CA ALA A 68 -3.88 17.55 -13.79
C ALA A 68 -3.68 18.90 -13.10
N PHE A 69 -3.64 18.88 -11.78
CA PHE A 69 -3.32 20.06 -10.99
C PHE A 69 -1.85 20.38 -11.24
N ASP A 70 -1.62 21.36 -12.12
CA ASP A 70 -0.31 21.95 -12.35
C ASP A 70 0.04 22.79 -11.12
N GLY A 71 0.67 22.16 -10.13
CA GLY A 71 1.07 22.79 -8.87
C GLY A 71 2.20 23.82 -9.01
N SER A 72 2.60 24.19 -10.24
CA SER A 72 3.71 25.12 -10.50
C SER A 72 3.46 26.53 -9.96
N GLU A 73 2.19 26.97 -9.88
CA GLU A 73 1.84 28.28 -9.31
C GLU A 73 1.58 28.24 -7.79
N THR A 74 1.62 27.06 -7.17
CA THR A 74 1.37 26.93 -5.74
C THR A 74 2.65 26.82 -4.93
N GLU A 75 2.82 27.78 -4.03
CA GLU A 75 3.86 27.73 -2.99
C GLU A 75 3.62 26.53 -2.06
N GLN A 76 4.60 25.63 -2.01
CA GLN A 76 4.57 24.47 -1.13
C GLN A 76 4.69 24.91 0.34
N ALA A 77 3.81 24.40 1.20
CA ALA A 77 3.90 24.61 2.63
C ALA A 77 5.22 24.03 3.16
N SER A 78 5.90 24.78 4.03
CA SER A 78 7.14 24.36 4.66
C SER A 78 6.94 24.20 6.16
N LEU A 79 7.77 23.37 6.81
CA LEU A 79 7.72 23.18 8.25
C LEU A 79 8.49 24.27 9.01
N GLU A 80 9.40 24.95 8.31
CA GLU A 80 10.34 25.92 8.87
C GLU A 80 9.83 27.37 8.78
N ARG A 81 9.02 27.69 7.73
CA ARG A 81 8.49 29.04 7.53
C ARG A 81 7.01 29.13 7.93
N PRO A 82 6.61 30.20 8.64
CA PRO A 82 5.20 30.46 8.91
C PRO A 82 4.45 30.83 7.61
N ILE A 83 3.13 30.69 7.64
CA ILE A 83 2.26 31.04 6.50
C ILE A 83 2.31 32.55 6.22
N ASP A 84 2.50 32.90 4.95
CA ASP A 84 2.51 34.28 4.48
C ASP A 84 1.11 34.91 4.48
N GLU A 85 1.06 36.24 4.63
CA GLU A 85 -0.21 36.98 4.73
C GLU A 85 -0.96 37.07 3.39
N THR A 86 -0.24 36.91 2.29
CA THR A 86 -0.78 36.84 0.92
C THR A 86 -1.50 35.51 0.66
N ASN A 87 -1.27 34.49 1.50
CA ASN A 87 -1.91 33.20 1.35
C ASN A 87 -3.41 33.31 1.67
N ARG A 88 -4.25 32.74 0.80
CA ARG A 88 -5.71 32.76 0.99
C ARG A 88 -6.13 32.10 2.30
N GLY A 89 -5.43 31.05 2.73
CA GLY A 89 -5.63 30.37 4.00
C GLY A 89 -5.35 31.26 5.21
N PHE A 90 -4.29 32.09 5.16
CA PHE A 90 -4.01 33.07 6.21
C PHE A 90 -5.18 34.06 6.37
N ILE A 91 -5.64 34.64 5.26
CA ILE A 91 -6.76 35.60 5.25
C ILE A 91 -8.04 34.96 5.80
N LEU A 92 -8.31 33.72 5.43
CA LEU A 92 -9.47 32.97 5.94
C LEU A 92 -9.38 32.74 7.45
N LEU A 93 -8.24 32.29 7.94
CA LEU A 93 -8.01 32.08 9.37
C LEU A 93 -8.16 33.39 10.16
N SER A 94 -7.58 34.48 9.66
CA SER A 94 -7.73 35.82 10.26
C SER A 94 -9.18 36.27 10.34
N LYS A 95 -9.99 36.03 9.29
CA LYS A 95 -11.43 36.32 9.31
C LYS A 95 -12.20 35.49 10.34
N MET A 96 -11.72 34.29 10.65
CA MET A 96 -12.28 33.42 11.69
C MET A 96 -11.77 33.77 13.10
N GLY A 97 -11.00 34.86 13.26
CA GLY A 97 -10.50 35.33 14.55
C GLY A 97 -9.17 34.72 14.98
N TRP A 98 -8.50 33.94 14.12
CA TRP A 98 -7.16 33.44 14.39
C TRP A 98 -6.10 34.53 14.13
N SER A 99 -5.02 34.52 14.90
CA SER A 99 -3.91 35.49 14.80
C SER A 99 -2.57 34.77 14.70
N ARG A 100 -1.64 35.36 13.95
CA ARG A 100 -0.28 34.81 13.76
C ARG A 100 0.39 34.60 15.12
N GLY A 101 0.99 33.41 15.30
CA GLY A 101 1.73 33.06 16.51
C GLY A 101 0.86 32.51 17.66
N ARG A 102 -0.47 32.45 17.49
CA ARG A 102 -1.39 31.80 18.44
C ARG A 102 -1.75 30.39 17.97
N GLY A 103 -1.79 29.44 18.88
CA GLY A 103 -2.35 28.12 18.65
C GLY A 103 -3.85 28.17 18.31
N LEU A 104 -4.34 27.13 17.63
CA LEU A 104 -5.77 26.97 17.36
C LEU A 104 -6.54 26.46 18.59
N GLY A 105 -7.87 26.53 18.56
CA GLY A 105 -8.75 26.04 19.63
C GLY A 105 -9.33 27.14 20.53
N ARG A 106 -10.26 26.76 21.41
CA ARG A 106 -11.05 27.71 22.22
C ARG A 106 -10.20 28.63 23.09
N SER A 107 -9.17 28.07 23.73
CA SER A 107 -8.24 28.83 24.58
C SER A 107 -7.04 29.38 23.80
N GLY A 108 -6.82 28.91 22.57
CA GLY A 108 -5.63 29.22 21.77
C GLY A 108 -4.37 28.44 22.16
N ASP A 109 -4.53 27.36 22.94
CA ASP A 109 -3.44 26.51 23.45
C ASP A 109 -3.07 25.36 22.50
N GLY A 110 -3.59 25.37 21.26
CA GLY A 110 -3.19 24.41 20.24
C GLY A 110 -1.71 24.53 19.89
N ILE A 111 -1.17 23.48 19.26
CA ILE A 111 0.23 23.43 18.86
C ILE A 111 0.49 24.54 17.82
N THR A 112 1.49 25.39 18.09
CA THR A 112 1.87 26.51 17.22
C THR A 112 2.84 26.08 16.11
N GLU A 113 3.71 25.11 16.40
CA GLU A 113 4.70 24.59 15.45
C GLU A 113 4.21 23.30 14.80
N PRO A 114 4.46 23.09 13.50
CA PRO A 114 4.04 21.87 12.83
C PRO A 114 4.82 20.67 13.36
N VAL A 115 4.12 19.54 13.56
CA VAL A 115 4.74 18.30 14.04
C VAL A 115 5.58 17.69 12.91
N ARG A 116 6.86 17.42 13.21
CA ARG A 116 7.77 16.76 12.27
C ARG A 116 7.43 15.27 12.18
N LEU A 117 7.36 14.77 10.95
CA LEU A 117 7.21 13.34 10.69
C LEU A 117 8.61 12.72 10.60
N GLY A 118 8.78 11.53 11.17
CA GLY A 118 9.96 10.71 10.94
C GLY A 118 9.82 9.99 9.61
N ASP A 119 10.87 9.99 8.80
CA ASP A 119 10.86 9.31 7.50
C ASP A 119 10.96 7.80 7.70
N GLN A 120 10.05 7.06 7.06
CA GLN A 120 10.15 5.61 6.94
C GLN A 120 10.59 5.24 5.54
N TYR A 121 11.71 4.53 5.45
CA TYR A 121 12.26 4.08 4.18
C TYR A 121 11.57 2.78 3.73
N GLY A 122 10.58 2.91 2.83
CA GLY A 122 9.93 1.77 2.18
C GLY A 122 9.26 0.80 3.16
N THR A 123 9.49 -0.50 2.99
CA THR A 123 8.93 -1.58 3.82
C THR A 123 9.79 -1.93 5.03
N LEU A 124 10.69 -1.03 5.45
CA LEU A 124 11.58 -1.28 6.57
C LEU A 124 10.77 -1.46 7.86
N GLY A 125 11.12 -2.48 8.65
CA GLY A 125 10.50 -2.74 9.94
C GLY A 125 10.72 -1.59 10.92
N LEU A 126 9.76 -1.39 11.84
CA LEU A 126 9.87 -0.37 12.89
C LEU A 126 11.14 -0.62 13.73
N GLY A 127 11.88 0.45 14.01
CA GLY A 127 13.14 0.39 14.76
C GLY A 127 14.37 -0.05 13.96
N LYS A 128 14.23 -0.52 12.71
CA LYS A 128 15.42 -0.85 11.91
C LYS A 128 16.16 0.37 11.37
N ALA A 129 15.47 1.49 11.15
CA ALA A 129 16.07 2.71 10.61
C ALA A 129 17.28 3.19 11.43
N THR A 130 17.23 3.07 12.75
CA THR A 130 18.30 3.53 13.66
C THR A 130 19.61 2.77 13.44
N GLU A 131 19.54 1.45 13.25
CA GLU A 131 20.73 0.63 12.97
C GLU A 131 21.39 1.04 11.64
N TYR A 132 20.59 1.28 10.59
CA TYR A 132 21.11 1.70 9.29
C TYR A 132 21.73 3.09 9.33
N GLU A 133 21.14 4.03 10.06
CA GLU A 133 21.67 5.38 10.25
C GLU A 133 23.02 5.38 11.00
N GLU A 134 23.16 4.54 12.04
CA GLU A 134 24.42 4.39 12.77
C GLU A 134 25.53 3.81 11.88
N HIS A 135 25.23 2.78 11.09
CA HIS A 135 26.19 2.20 10.16
C HIS A 135 26.56 3.15 9.02
N ALA A 136 25.63 4.00 8.56
CA ALA A 136 25.88 4.99 7.52
C ALA A 136 26.77 6.15 8.01
N ASN A 137 26.59 6.59 9.27
CA ASN A 137 27.37 7.69 9.85
C ASN A 137 28.78 7.28 10.31
N ALA A 138 29.01 5.98 10.51
CA ALA A 138 30.31 5.42 10.91
C ALA A 138 31.26 5.14 9.72
N ALA A 139 30.77 5.26 8.48
CA ALA A 139 31.53 5.07 7.24
C ALA A 139 32.00 6.42 6.66
#